data_AF-A0A0H3I8Y9-F1
#
_entry.id   AF-A0A0H3I8Y9-F1
#
_cell.length_a   1.000
_cell.length_b   1.000
_cell.length_c   1.000
_cell.angle_alpha   90.00
_cell.angle_beta   90.00
_cell.angle_gamma   90.00
#
_symmetry.space_group_name_H-M   'P 1'
#
loop_
_entity.id
_entity.type
_entity.pdbx_description
1 polymer ?
#
loop_
_entity_poly.entity_id
_entity_poly.type
_entity_poly.pdbx_seq_one_letter_code
_entity_poly.pdbx_strand_id
1 'polypeptide(L)'
;MFFDWLSIEQDFGYQLPILSDVAYQRIHLDSGEASALSQPTFQHRGSFCDVVSISIRGSVLKMTGNPSRWGRLDNLFGLPTIDACVFVYNNILIDLGLPTFTKCTKTMFTQTKESQKTHTVSDGAIIREIHITSNRAVGKGNEDDYISGLSTQPYRNSVPRLHSNGKSVDWLSKKGNINLIYPTVYNKSHEIEIHSLVKIKNKFSSSSLEYKYILDIIEYCKLSGIVRFEQKLKSRFLQKKSLTYWGLSDYSLLAKLHDDFLNLDKKLSVNAMDFETISEQLLNQGVVDTTRAANTTAMYAIQWFQGHSFDFNKRQVKSHRARLRKIGIDIAQKCNISKFSPVIVKNVREIIVSECVIPDWYKKPVYLKAV
;
A
#
# COMPACT_ATOMS: atom_id res chain seq x y z
N MET A 1 -8.60 -10.05 4.73
CA MET A 1 -8.78 -8.58 4.77
C MET A 1 -8.80 -8.10 6.21
N PHE A 2 -8.16 -6.97 6.50
CA PHE A 2 -8.19 -6.25 7.78
C PHE A 2 -8.25 -4.73 7.53
N PHE A 3 -8.38 -3.94 8.60
CA PHE A 3 -8.55 -2.48 8.52
C PHE A 3 -7.33 -1.72 9.03
N ASP A 4 -6.67 -0.95 8.17
CA ASP A 4 -5.46 -0.19 8.53
C ASP A 4 -5.72 1.25 8.95
N TRP A 5 -6.87 1.83 8.60
CA TRP A 5 -7.19 3.20 8.98
C TRP A 5 -8.69 3.36 9.11
N LEU A 6 -9.08 4.17 10.10
CA LEU A 6 -10.46 4.55 10.32
C LEU A 6 -10.54 6.05 10.64
N SER A 7 -11.42 6.77 9.96
CA SER A 7 -11.89 8.07 10.40
C SER A 7 -13.37 7.99 10.70
N ILE A 8 -13.76 8.39 11.91
CA ILE A 8 -15.12 8.33 12.42
C ILE A 8 -15.45 9.65 13.13
N GLU A 9 -16.71 10.05 13.10
CA GLU A 9 -17.20 11.23 13.81
C GLU A 9 -18.61 11.02 14.35
N GLN A 10 -18.95 11.74 15.41
CA GLN A 10 -20.30 11.74 15.99
C GLN A 10 -20.59 13.12 16.57
N ASP A 11 -21.84 13.56 16.39
CA ASP A 11 -22.40 14.72 17.07
C ASP A 11 -23.13 14.24 18.33
N PHE A 12 -22.72 14.72 19.50
CA PHE A 12 -23.29 14.35 20.78
C PHE A 12 -24.42 15.29 21.24
N GLY A 13 -24.66 16.39 20.53
CA GLY A 13 -25.71 17.37 20.86
C GLY A 13 -25.42 18.26 22.07
N TYR A 14 -24.26 18.14 22.72
CA TYR A 14 -23.82 19.00 23.81
C TYR A 14 -22.34 19.37 23.68
N GLN A 15 -21.92 20.49 24.28
CA GLN A 15 -20.52 20.93 24.25
C GLN A 15 -19.60 19.88 24.90
N LEU A 16 -18.67 19.36 24.12
CA LEU A 16 -17.72 18.35 24.60
C LEU A 16 -16.57 18.97 25.40
N PRO A 17 -15.97 18.20 26.33
CA PRO A 17 -14.75 18.60 27.03
C PRO A 17 -13.60 18.87 26.05
N ILE A 18 -12.86 19.95 26.28
CA ILE A 18 -11.66 20.28 25.50
C ILE A 18 -10.46 19.54 26.11
N LEU A 19 -9.61 18.97 25.26
CA LEU A 19 -8.39 18.27 25.65
C LEU A 19 -7.13 19.15 25.64
N SER A 20 -7.13 20.24 24.89
CA SER A 20 -5.96 21.10 24.70
C SER A 20 -6.01 22.38 25.53
N ASP A 21 -4.84 22.93 25.84
CA ASP A 21 -4.70 24.21 26.56
C ASP A 21 -5.24 25.42 25.78
N VAL A 22 -5.48 25.25 24.47
CA VAL A 22 -5.98 26.29 23.58
C VAL A 22 -7.33 25.87 23.01
N ALA A 23 -8.31 26.77 23.14
CA ALA A 23 -9.58 26.70 22.44
C ALA A 23 -9.88 28.05 21.78
N TYR A 24 -10.69 28.02 20.74
CA TYR A 24 -11.12 29.21 20.02
C TYR A 24 -12.61 29.17 19.73
N GLN A 25 -13.18 30.37 19.69
CA GLN A 25 -14.58 30.61 19.37
C GLN A 25 -14.63 31.60 18.21
N ARG A 26 -15.54 31.37 17.26
CA ARG A 26 -15.78 32.33 16.18
C ARG A 26 -16.96 33.20 16.58
N ILE A 27 -16.77 34.50 16.58
CA ILE A 27 -17.83 35.47 16.88
C ILE A 27 -18.23 36.10 15.56
N HIS A 28 -19.51 35.99 15.22
CA HIS A 28 -20.07 36.68 14.06
C HIS A 28 -20.24 38.16 14.42
N LEU A 29 -19.45 39.04 13.79
CA LEU A 29 -19.42 40.47 14.13
C LEU A 29 -20.76 41.17 13.89
N ASP A 30 -21.51 40.73 12.87
CA ASP A 30 -22.78 41.36 12.50
C ASP A 30 -23.92 41.02 13.48
N SER A 31 -23.94 39.79 14.01
CA SER A 31 -25.01 39.31 14.92
C SER A 31 -24.60 39.31 16.40
N GLY A 32 -23.30 39.37 16.71
CA GLY A 32 -22.76 39.16 18.06
C GLY A 32 -22.81 37.72 18.55
N GLU A 33 -23.34 36.78 17.75
CA GLU A 33 -23.46 35.37 18.13
C GLU A 33 -22.11 34.66 18.10
N ALA A 34 -21.83 33.92 19.16
CA ALA A 34 -20.61 33.14 19.30
C ALA A 34 -20.86 31.67 18.93
N SER A 35 -19.98 31.09 18.10
CA SER A 35 -20.03 29.68 17.73
C SER A 35 -19.75 28.78 18.94
N ALA A 36 -19.97 27.47 18.81
CA ALA A 36 -19.48 26.53 19.82
C ALA A 36 -17.95 26.57 19.95
N LEU A 37 -17.43 26.17 21.12
CA LEU A 37 -15.99 26.12 21.37
C LEU A 37 -15.35 25.03 20.53
N SER A 38 -14.25 25.36 19.87
CA SER A 38 -13.46 24.43 19.08
C SER A 38 -12.02 24.42 19.54
N GLN A 39 -11.34 23.30 19.33
CA GLN A 39 -9.91 23.20 19.60
C GLN A 39 -9.12 22.81 18.34
N PRO A 40 -7.80 23.11 18.32
CA PRO A 40 -6.88 22.45 17.40
C PRO A 40 -6.98 20.92 17.50
N THR A 41 -6.58 20.24 16.42
CA THR A 41 -6.54 18.78 16.42
C THR A 41 -5.50 18.30 17.43
N PHE A 42 -5.97 17.57 18.44
CA PHE A 42 -5.16 16.95 19.46
C PHE A 42 -4.53 15.67 18.91
N GLN A 43 -3.21 15.55 19.04
CA GLN A 43 -2.46 14.36 18.61
C GLN A 43 -2.17 13.50 19.83
N HIS A 44 -2.94 12.44 20.02
CA HIS A 44 -2.71 11.48 21.09
C HIS A 44 -1.70 10.43 20.62
N ARG A 45 -0.58 10.32 21.33
CA ARG A 45 0.53 9.41 20.99
C ARG A 45 0.43 8.16 21.85
N GLY A 46 0.48 6.99 21.22
CA GLY A 46 0.54 5.72 21.92
C GLY A 46 1.96 5.38 22.39
N SER A 47 2.13 4.16 22.91
CA SER A 47 3.37 3.71 23.54
C SER A 47 4.55 3.65 22.57
N PHE A 48 4.31 3.40 21.27
CA PHE A 48 5.37 3.22 20.27
C PHE A 48 5.46 4.42 19.34
N CYS A 49 5.02 4.33 18.09
CA CYS A 49 5.06 5.42 17.12
C CYS A 49 3.68 5.69 16.51
N ASP A 50 2.65 5.11 17.11
CA ASP A 50 1.26 5.24 16.76
C ASP A 50 0.71 6.58 17.27
N VAL A 51 -0.07 7.22 16.40
CA VAL A 51 -0.69 8.51 16.66
C VAL A 51 -2.12 8.46 16.14
N VAL A 52 -3.04 8.90 16.98
CA VAL A 52 -4.43 9.15 16.60
C VAL A 52 -4.70 10.63 16.75
N SER A 53 -5.41 11.19 15.79
CA SER A 53 -5.80 12.60 15.79
C SER A 53 -7.25 12.71 16.25
N ILE A 54 -7.49 13.54 17.25
CA ILE A 54 -8.80 13.82 17.84
C ILE A 54 -9.12 15.30 17.61
N SER A 55 -10.30 15.59 17.09
CA SER A 55 -10.78 16.94 16.81
C SER A 55 -12.14 17.13 17.43
N ILE A 56 -12.27 18.19 18.24
CA ILE A 56 -13.50 18.52 18.95
C ILE A 56 -13.96 19.90 18.48
N ARG A 57 -15.20 19.96 18.02
CA ARG A 57 -15.86 21.18 17.52
C ARG A 57 -17.26 21.26 18.08
N GLY A 58 -17.42 21.99 19.19
CA GLY A 58 -18.67 22.04 19.93
C GLY A 58 -19.08 20.65 20.41
N SER A 59 -20.15 20.14 19.81
CA SER A 59 -20.68 18.81 20.08
C SER A 59 -20.15 17.69 19.20
N VAL A 60 -19.35 18.02 18.18
CA VAL A 60 -18.82 17.06 17.23
C VAL A 60 -17.44 16.56 17.65
N LEU A 61 -17.34 15.26 17.89
CA LEU A 61 -16.09 14.55 18.08
C LEU A 61 -15.71 13.86 16.77
N LYS A 62 -14.46 14.02 16.34
CA LYS A 62 -13.89 13.28 15.23
C LYS A 62 -12.58 12.65 15.64
N MET A 63 -12.42 11.37 15.31
CA MET A 63 -11.19 10.61 15.53
C MET A 63 -10.69 10.00 14.23
N THR A 64 -9.38 10.04 14.01
CA THR A 64 -8.74 9.44 12.82
C THR A 64 -7.37 8.86 13.15
N GLY A 65 -7.03 7.73 12.55
CA GLY A 65 -5.77 7.05 12.81
C GLY A 65 -5.77 5.60 12.35
N ASN A 66 -4.72 4.86 12.75
CA ASN A 66 -4.58 3.43 12.49
C ASN A 66 -4.88 2.63 13.77
N PRO A 67 -6.09 2.10 13.95
CA PRO A 67 -6.43 1.30 15.14
C PRO A 67 -5.68 -0.03 15.18
N SER A 68 -5.33 -0.61 14.03
CA SER A 68 -4.58 -1.88 13.95
C SER A 68 -3.14 -1.79 14.44
N ARG A 69 -2.56 -0.58 14.40
CA ARG A 69 -1.22 -0.28 14.91
C ARG A 69 -1.24 0.26 16.35
N TRP A 70 -2.39 0.60 16.90
CA TRP A 70 -2.46 1.21 18.23
C TRP A 70 -1.86 0.27 19.29
N GLY A 71 -0.94 0.79 20.11
CA GLY A 71 -0.20 0.01 21.10
C GLY A 71 0.73 -1.05 20.50
N ARG A 72 1.14 -0.92 19.23
CA ARG A 72 1.99 -1.89 18.51
C ARG A 72 3.06 -1.21 17.65
N LEU A 73 4.11 -1.95 17.34
CA LEU A 73 5.22 -1.47 16.50
C LEU A 73 4.85 -1.46 15.00
N ASP A 74 4.03 -2.43 14.58
CA ASP A 74 3.69 -2.70 13.18
C ASP A 74 2.19 -2.99 12.98
N ASN A 75 1.78 -3.01 11.72
CA ASN A 75 0.46 -3.40 11.24
C ASN A 75 0.57 -4.38 10.06
N LEU A 76 1.49 -5.35 10.14
CA LEU A 76 1.56 -6.42 9.15
C LEU A 76 0.22 -7.16 9.08
N PHE A 77 -0.36 -7.47 10.25
CA PHE A 77 -1.72 -7.97 10.37
C PHE A 77 -2.51 -7.08 11.35
N GLY A 78 -3.77 -6.82 11.00
CA GLY A 78 -4.62 -5.86 11.71
C GLY A 78 -5.95 -6.43 12.18
N LEU A 79 -6.81 -5.52 12.61
CA LEU A 79 -8.15 -5.80 13.11
C LEU A 79 -9.09 -6.22 11.98
N PRO A 80 -9.86 -7.31 12.16
CA PRO A 80 -10.65 -7.90 11.09
C PRO A 80 -12.01 -7.22 10.86
N THR A 81 -12.49 -6.39 11.80
CA THR A 81 -13.82 -5.78 11.75
C THR A 81 -13.78 -4.30 12.12
N ILE A 82 -14.75 -3.54 11.58
CA ILE A 82 -14.97 -2.14 11.97
C ILE A 82 -15.33 -2.03 13.46
N ASP A 83 -16.11 -2.96 13.99
CA ASP A 83 -16.45 -3.00 15.43
C ASP A 83 -15.19 -3.10 16.30
N ALA A 84 -14.21 -3.92 15.92
CA ALA A 84 -12.93 -4.01 16.62
C ALA A 84 -12.13 -2.70 16.54
N CYS A 85 -12.15 -2.03 15.38
CA CYS A 85 -11.52 -0.72 15.22
C CYS A 85 -12.16 0.35 16.12
N VAL A 86 -13.50 0.42 16.15
CA VAL A 86 -14.22 1.39 16.98
C VAL A 86 -14.05 1.07 18.46
N PHE A 87 -13.96 -0.21 18.84
CA PHE A 87 -13.65 -0.61 20.21
C PHE A 87 -12.30 -0.05 20.69
N VAL A 88 -11.25 -0.14 19.85
CA VAL A 88 -9.94 0.46 20.15
C VAL A 88 -10.07 1.98 20.34
N TYR A 89 -10.81 2.66 19.47
CA TYR A 89 -11.05 4.10 19.60
C TYR A 89 -11.81 4.45 20.87
N ASN A 90 -12.87 3.72 21.20
CA ASN A 90 -13.65 3.96 22.40
C ASN A 90 -12.81 3.77 23.67
N ASN A 91 -11.91 2.80 23.73
CA ASN A 91 -10.99 2.67 24.87
C ASN A 91 -10.09 3.92 25.02
N ILE A 92 -9.53 4.42 23.92
CA ILE A 92 -8.72 5.65 23.94
C ILE A 92 -9.55 6.85 24.42
N LEU A 93 -10.81 6.96 23.97
CA LEU A 93 -11.70 8.04 24.40
C LEU A 93 -12.05 7.95 25.89
N ILE A 94 -12.30 6.75 26.41
CA ILE A 94 -12.53 6.51 27.84
C ILE A 94 -11.31 6.95 28.65
N ASP A 95 -10.10 6.54 28.24
CA ASP A 95 -8.84 6.91 28.92
C ASP A 95 -8.62 8.44 28.94
N LEU A 96 -9.18 9.16 27.95
CA LEU A 96 -9.14 10.62 27.84
C LEU A 96 -10.33 11.34 28.48
N GLY A 97 -11.26 10.61 29.11
CA GLY A 97 -12.47 11.19 29.72
C GLY A 97 -13.48 11.75 28.72
N LEU A 98 -13.46 11.28 27.47
CA LEU A 98 -14.37 11.69 26.40
C LEU A 98 -15.51 10.67 26.21
N PRO A 99 -16.67 11.10 25.67
CA PRO A 99 -17.75 10.18 25.37
C PRO A 99 -17.38 9.22 24.23
N THR A 100 -17.85 7.99 24.33
CA THR A 100 -17.60 6.93 23.33
C THR A 100 -18.51 7.03 22.12
N PHE A 101 -18.03 6.60 20.97
CA PHE A 101 -18.87 6.43 19.78
C PHE A 101 -19.94 5.36 20.00
N THR A 102 -21.15 5.62 19.52
CA THR A 102 -22.30 4.70 19.57
C THR A 102 -22.74 4.27 18.16
N LYS A 103 -23.29 3.05 18.05
CA LYS A 103 -23.87 2.57 16.79
C LYS A 103 -25.09 3.42 16.43
N CYS A 104 -25.21 3.77 15.16
CA CYS A 104 -26.43 4.33 14.59
C CYS A 104 -27.57 3.30 14.71
N THR A 105 -28.74 3.76 15.11
CA THR A 105 -29.98 2.96 15.11
C THR A 105 -30.99 3.48 14.11
N LYS A 106 -30.92 4.77 13.78
CA LYS A 106 -31.81 5.41 12.81
C LYS A 106 -31.11 6.53 12.04
N THR A 107 -31.63 6.78 10.84
CA THR A 107 -31.27 7.93 10.02
C THR A 107 -32.48 8.84 9.87
N MET A 108 -32.28 10.14 10.00
CA MET A 108 -33.31 11.17 9.92
C MET A 108 -32.95 12.19 8.85
N PHE A 109 -33.96 12.80 8.22
CA PHE A 109 -33.74 13.90 7.29
C PHE A 109 -33.82 15.24 8.00
N THR A 110 -32.88 16.12 7.74
CA THR A 110 -32.90 17.50 8.24
C THR A 110 -33.95 18.31 7.48
N GLN A 111 -34.65 19.20 8.18
CA GLN A 111 -35.43 20.25 7.52
C GLN A 111 -34.48 21.24 6.87
N THR A 112 -34.58 21.41 5.54
CA THR A 112 -33.83 22.40 4.77
C THR A 112 -34.79 23.38 4.12
N LYS A 113 -34.31 24.59 3.82
CA LYS A 113 -35.09 25.58 3.03
C LYS A 113 -35.47 24.96 1.68
N GLU A 114 -36.59 25.41 1.11
CA GLU A 114 -37.25 24.84 -0.08
C GLU A 114 -36.33 24.62 -1.30
N SER A 115 -35.24 25.39 -1.41
CA SER A 115 -34.26 25.32 -2.51
C SER A 115 -32.99 24.50 -2.22
N GLN A 116 -32.85 23.93 -1.03
CA GLN A 116 -31.65 23.19 -0.60
C GLN A 116 -31.92 21.69 -0.46
N LYS A 117 -30.93 20.88 -0.88
CA LYS A 117 -30.99 19.43 -0.72
C LYS A 117 -31.06 19.07 0.77
N THR A 118 -32.00 18.20 1.11
CA THR A 118 -32.10 17.64 2.46
C THR A 118 -30.85 16.81 2.77
N HIS A 119 -30.34 16.96 3.99
CA HIS A 119 -29.22 16.17 4.49
C HIS A 119 -29.74 15.06 5.39
N THR A 120 -29.08 13.90 5.35
CA THR A 120 -29.37 12.80 6.28
C THR A 120 -28.42 12.91 7.46
N VAL A 121 -28.97 12.82 8.67
CA VAL A 121 -28.25 12.75 9.94
C VAL A 121 -28.56 11.44 10.63
N SER A 122 -27.71 11.02 11.56
CA SER A 122 -27.89 9.81 12.37
C SER A 122 -27.75 10.11 13.84
N ASP A 123 -28.28 9.23 14.67
CA ASP A 123 -28.20 9.26 16.14
C ASP A 123 -26.91 8.65 16.71
N GLY A 124 -26.06 8.09 15.84
CA GLY A 124 -24.78 7.49 16.21
C GLY A 124 -23.64 7.91 15.27
N ALA A 125 -22.52 7.19 15.39
CA ALA A 125 -21.28 7.56 14.74
C ALA A 125 -21.24 7.25 13.23
N ILE A 126 -20.65 8.19 12.50
CA ILE A 126 -20.53 8.19 11.05
C ILE A 126 -19.08 7.96 10.64
N ILE A 127 -18.84 6.96 9.81
CA ILE A 127 -17.53 6.68 9.22
C ILE A 127 -17.29 7.58 8.01
N ARG A 128 -16.13 8.24 8.02
CA ARG A 128 -15.67 9.16 6.97
C ARG A 128 -14.56 8.59 6.10
N GLU A 129 -13.76 7.66 6.59
CA GLU A 129 -12.72 7.01 5.79
C GLU A 129 -12.39 5.63 6.35
N ILE A 130 -12.17 4.66 5.47
CA ILE A 130 -11.78 3.29 5.82
C ILE A 130 -10.64 2.87 4.90
N HIS A 131 -9.56 2.28 5.42
CA HIS A 131 -8.57 1.59 4.59
C HIS A 131 -8.71 0.09 4.79
N ILE A 132 -8.99 -0.63 3.71
CA ILE A 132 -9.04 -2.09 3.70
C ILE A 132 -7.76 -2.66 3.11
N THR A 133 -7.22 -3.68 3.75
CA THR A 133 -5.89 -4.20 3.46
C THR A 133 -5.86 -5.73 3.46
N SER A 134 -5.07 -6.32 2.56
CA SER A 134 -4.63 -7.73 2.64
C SER A 134 -3.18 -7.86 2.19
N ASN A 135 -2.51 -8.91 2.65
CA ASN A 135 -1.17 -9.27 2.19
C ASN A 135 -1.22 -10.52 1.33
N ARG A 136 -0.43 -10.54 0.26
CA ARG A 136 -0.16 -11.73 -0.56
C ARG A 136 1.33 -12.08 -0.46
N ALA A 137 1.62 -13.37 -0.49
CA ALA A 137 2.98 -13.88 -0.57
C ALA A 137 3.26 -14.32 -2.01
N VAL A 138 4.30 -13.74 -2.62
CA VAL A 138 4.70 -14.04 -4.00
C VAL A 138 6.05 -14.75 -4.10
N GLY A 139 6.67 -15.05 -2.95
CA GLY A 139 7.99 -15.67 -2.86
C GLY A 139 9.12 -14.64 -2.93
N LYS A 140 10.25 -15.01 -2.33
CA LYS A 140 11.43 -14.15 -2.18
C LYS A 140 11.94 -13.61 -3.52
N GLY A 141 12.01 -12.29 -3.62
CA GLY A 141 12.58 -11.59 -4.78
C GLY A 141 11.64 -11.46 -5.97
N ASN A 142 10.36 -11.82 -5.83
CA ASN A 142 9.34 -11.68 -6.87
C ASN A 142 8.44 -10.45 -6.69
N GLU A 143 8.58 -9.71 -5.58
CA GLU A 143 7.64 -8.66 -5.18
C GLU A 143 7.54 -7.54 -6.22
N ASP A 144 8.69 -7.06 -6.70
CA ASP A 144 8.76 -5.92 -7.61
C ASP A 144 8.32 -6.30 -9.03
N ASP A 145 8.67 -7.51 -9.48
CA ASP A 145 8.21 -8.08 -10.76
C ASP A 145 6.70 -8.27 -10.75
N TYR A 146 6.16 -8.78 -9.64
CA TYR A 146 4.72 -8.94 -9.44
C TYR A 146 3.99 -7.59 -9.47
N ILE A 147 4.51 -6.58 -8.75
CA ILE A 147 3.98 -5.21 -8.76
C ILE A 147 4.04 -4.59 -10.17
N SER A 148 5.14 -4.81 -10.89
CA SER A 148 5.30 -4.36 -12.27
C SER A 148 4.29 -5.04 -13.20
N GLY A 149 4.06 -6.35 -13.05
CA GLY A 149 3.03 -7.09 -13.77
C GLY A 149 1.62 -6.54 -13.52
N LEU A 150 1.27 -6.28 -12.25
CA LEU A 150 0.00 -5.65 -11.88
C LEU A 150 -0.18 -4.26 -12.49
N SER A 151 0.92 -3.51 -12.67
CA SER A 151 0.88 -2.17 -13.28
C SER A 151 0.48 -2.15 -14.76
N THR A 152 0.36 -3.32 -15.38
CA THR A 152 -0.17 -3.43 -16.75
C THR A 152 -1.70 -3.50 -16.79
N GLN A 153 -2.36 -3.72 -15.64
CA GLN A 153 -3.79 -3.97 -15.58
C GLN A 153 -4.57 -2.74 -15.11
N PRO A 154 -5.65 -2.35 -15.81
CA PRO A 154 -6.58 -1.37 -15.28
C PRO A 154 -7.38 -1.97 -14.11
N TYR A 155 -7.75 -1.11 -13.17
CA TYR A 155 -8.67 -1.48 -12.10
C TYR A 155 -9.88 -0.55 -12.13
N ARG A 156 -11.05 -1.12 -12.40
CA ARG A 156 -12.30 -0.37 -12.60
C ARG A 156 -12.11 0.68 -13.70
N ASN A 157 -12.35 1.96 -13.38
CA ASN A 157 -12.19 3.08 -14.32
C ASN A 157 -10.86 3.82 -14.13
N SER A 158 -9.92 3.22 -13.40
CA SER A 158 -8.63 3.82 -13.06
C SER A 158 -7.49 3.18 -13.83
N VAL A 159 -6.51 4.01 -14.17
CA VAL A 159 -5.28 3.66 -14.89
C VAL A 159 -4.17 3.39 -13.88
N PRO A 160 -3.40 2.30 -14.02
CA PRO A 160 -2.27 2.00 -13.16
C PRO A 160 -1.14 3.01 -13.39
N ARG A 161 -0.41 3.31 -12.32
CA ARG A 161 0.81 4.11 -12.33
C ARG A 161 1.84 3.44 -11.44
N LEU A 162 2.82 2.81 -12.07
CA LEU A 162 4.00 2.29 -11.39
C LEU A 162 4.84 3.47 -10.90
N HIS A 163 5.27 3.42 -9.64
CA HIS A 163 6.15 4.44 -9.06
C HIS A 163 7.56 4.28 -9.64
N SER A 164 8.33 5.37 -9.67
CA SER A 164 9.66 5.39 -10.30
C SER A 164 10.66 4.41 -9.69
N ASN A 165 10.48 4.02 -8.44
CA ASN A 165 11.31 3.02 -7.76
C ASN A 165 10.88 1.57 -8.04
N GLY A 166 9.77 1.34 -8.74
CA GLY A 166 9.23 0.00 -9.03
C GLY A 166 8.63 -0.72 -7.82
N LYS A 167 8.60 -0.11 -6.64
CA LYS A 167 8.20 -0.76 -5.37
C LYS A 167 6.72 -0.64 -5.05
N SER A 168 5.98 0.14 -5.84
CA SER A 168 4.56 0.42 -5.61
C SER A 168 3.86 0.77 -6.90
N VAL A 169 2.59 0.38 -7.01
CA VAL A 169 1.69 0.79 -8.07
C VAL A 169 0.41 1.33 -7.44
N ASP A 170 -0.08 2.45 -7.94
CA ASP A 170 -1.40 2.97 -7.59
C ASP A 170 -2.31 3.11 -8.82
N TRP A 171 -3.61 3.22 -8.57
CA TRP A 171 -4.60 3.39 -9.63
C TRP A 171 -5.30 4.72 -9.50
N LEU A 172 -5.14 5.56 -10.52
CA LEU A 172 -5.67 6.92 -10.55
C LEU A 172 -6.70 7.07 -11.67
N SER A 173 -7.59 8.05 -11.55
CA SER A 173 -8.38 8.46 -12.73
C SER A 173 -7.46 8.97 -13.84
N LYS A 174 -7.96 9.04 -15.09
CA LYS A 174 -7.22 9.60 -16.22
C LYS A 174 -6.67 11.01 -15.98
N LYS A 175 -7.29 11.78 -15.06
CA LYS A 175 -6.87 13.13 -14.66
C LYS A 175 -6.00 13.16 -13.38
N GLY A 176 -5.61 12.00 -12.85
CA GLY A 176 -4.83 11.89 -11.60
C GLY A 176 -5.64 11.99 -10.29
N ASN A 177 -6.96 12.16 -10.35
CA ASN A 177 -7.81 12.31 -9.16
C ASN A 177 -8.12 10.99 -8.42
N ILE A 178 -8.33 11.10 -7.10
CA ILE A 178 -8.56 9.98 -6.14
C ILE A 178 -9.80 10.16 -5.25
N ASN A 179 -10.90 10.65 -5.83
CA ASN A 179 -12.05 11.15 -5.06
C ASN A 179 -12.86 10.07 -4.31
N LEU A 180 -12.82 8.82 -4.76
CA LEU A 180 -13.68 7.74 -4.22
C LEU A 180 -12.84 6.67 -3.54
N ILE A 181 -11.94 6.04 -4.29
CA ILE A 181 -11.05 5.00 -3.82
C ILE A 181 -9.66 5.33 -4.30
N TYR A 182 -8.68 5.10 -3.44
CA TYR A 182 -7.26 5.07 -3.80
C TYR A 182 -6.71 3.66 -3.56
N PRO A 183 -6.67 2.81 -4.59
CA PRO A 183 -6.05 1.49 -4.54
C PRO A 183 -4.53 1.62 -4.71
N THR A 184 -3.78 0.86 -3.93
CA THR A 184 -2.33 0.80 -3.99
C THR A 184 -1.87 -0.62 -3.69
N VAL A 185 -0.87 -1.08 -4.44
CA VAL A 185 -0.15 -2.31 -4.16
C VAL A 185 1.32 -1.99 -3.98
N TYR A 186 1.96 -2.50 -2.93
CA TYR A 186 3.34 -2.17 -2.61
C TYR A 186 4.13 -3.27 -1.92
N ASN A 187 5.45 -3.23 -2.07
CA ASN A 187 6.38 -4.12 -1.39
C ASN A 187 6.44 -3.75 0.10
N LYS A 188 5.92 -4.63 0.97
CA LYS A 188 5.72 -4.30 2.39
C LYS A 188 7.04 -4.24 3.15
N SER A 189 8.02 -5.07 2.80
CA SER A 189 9.33 -5.06 3.45
C SER A 189 10.03 -3.70 3.26
N HIS A 190 10.01 -3.19 2.03
CA HIS A 190 10.58 -1.91 1.66
C HIS A 190 9.89 -0.73 2.34
N GLU A 191 8.55 -0.77 2.44
CA GLU A 191 7.78 0.26 3.15
C GLU A 191 8.16 0.34 4.63
N ILE A 192 8.31 -0.81 5.30
CA ILE A 192 8.69 -0.87 6.72
C ILE A 192 10.11 -0.34 6.93
N GLU A 193 11.05 -0.68 6.05
CA GLU A 193 12.44 -0.19 6.09
C GLU A 193 12.51 1.33 6.01
N ILE A 194 11.76 1.94 5.09
CA ILE A 194 11.78 3.40 4.90
C ILE A 194 11.06 4.12 6.03
N HIS A 195 9.87 3.67 6.40
CA HIS A 195 8.97 4.48 7.24
C HIS A 195 8.96 4.11 8.72
N SER A 196 9.21 2.84 9.06
CA SER A 196 9.09 2.35 10.44
C SER A 196 10.44 2.08 11.08
N LEU A 197 11.38 1.46 10.36
CA LEU A 197 12.68 1.07 10.90
C LEU A 197 13.46 2.28 11.44
N VAL A 198 13.53 3.37 10.67
CA VAL A 198 14.23 4.60 11.07
C VAL A 198 13.57 5.23 12.31
N LYS A 199 12.23 5.29 12.36
CA LYS A 199 11.51 5.86 13.51
C LYS A 199 11.74 5.06 14.78
N ILE A 200 11.71 3.73 14.67
CA ILE A 200 11.87 2.82 15.80
C ILE A 200 13.33 2.81 16.28
N LYS A 201 14.30 2.83 15.35
CA LYS A 201 15.71 3.02 15.67
C LYS A 201 15.94 4.32 16.46
N ASN A 202 15.34 5.42 16.02
CA ASN A 202 15.50 6.71 16.67
C ASN A 202 14.82 6.76 18.06
N LYS A 203 13.69 6.06 18.25
CA LYS A 203 12.96 6.06 19.53
C LYS A 203 13.53 5.07 20.56
N PHE A 204 13.91 3.87 20.15
CA PHE A 204 14.26 2.77 21.06
C PHE A 204 15.73 2.33 20.98
N SER A 205 16.54 2.87 20.07
CA SER A 205 17.92 2.44 19.74
C SER A 205 18.01 1.11 18.98
N SER A 206 19.18 0.84 18.37
CA SER A 206 19.43 -0.34 17.54
C SER A 206 19.66 -1.64 18.32
N SER A 207 19.87 -1.60 19.63
CA SER A 207 20.04 -2.80 20.48
C SER A 207 18.73 -3.29 21.09
N SER A 208 17.65 -2.51 20.96
CA SER A 208 16.34 -2.79 21.58
C SER A 208 15.64 -4.02 21.02
N LEU A 209 14.75 -4.59 21.84
CA LEU A 209 13.87 -5.71 21.44
C LEU A 209 12.88 -5.25 20.36
N GLU A 210 12.42 -4.01 20.44
CA GLU A 210 11.52 -3.38 19.47
C GLU A 210 12.16 -3.27 18.09
N TYR A 211 13.43 -2.87 18.04
CA TYR A 211 14.18 -2.79 16.79
C TYR A 211 14.42 -4.18 16.19
N LYS A 212 14.82 -5.16 17.01
CA LYS A 212 14.99 -6.56 16.59
C LYS A 212 13.69 -7.14 16.03
N TYR A 213 12.58 -6.96 16.73
CA TYR A 213 11.26 -7.44 16.28
C TYR A 213 10.87 -6.88 14.90
N ILE A 214 11.19 -5.61 14.62
CA ILE A 214 10.93 -5.03 13.29
C ILE A 214 11.85 -5.61 12.22
N LEU A 215 13.10 -5.92 12.55
CA LEU A 215 14.00 -6.63 11.64
C LEU A 215 13.45 -8.03 11.32
N ASP A 216 12.94 -8.77 12.31
CA ASP A 216 12.32 -10.08 12.12
C ASP A 216 11.10 -9.98 11.18
N ILE A 217 10.29 -8.92 11.31
CA ILE A 217 9.18 -8.64 10.39
C ILE A 217 9.67 -8.36 8.98
N ILE A 218 10.72 -7.53 8.83
CA ILE A 218 11.28 -7.20 7.51
C ILE A 218 11.82 -8.46 6.85
N GLU A 219 12.56 -9.28 7.59
CA GLU A 219 13.11 -10.53 7.10
C GLU A 219 12.00 -11.50 6.68
N TYR A 220 10.99 -11.70 7.51
CA TYR A 220 9.81 -12.48 7.16
C TYR A 220 9.15 -11.95 5.87
N CYS A 221 8.96 -10.63 5.76
CA CYS A 221 8.36 -10.03 4.57
C CYS A 221 9.19 -10.29 3.31
N LYS A 222 10.53 -10.24 3.40
CA LYS A 222 11.44 -10.52 2.28
C LYS A 222 11.46 -12.01 1.91
N LEU A 223 11.48 -12.90 2.90
CA LEU A 223 11.52 -14.34 2.66
C LEU A 223 10.22 -14.84 2.02
N SER A 224 9.07 -14.36 2.49
CA SER A 224 7.77 -14.72 1.91
C SER A 224 7.40 -13.92 0.66
N GLY A 225 8.14 -12.85 0.35
CA GLY A 225 7.82 -11.94 -0.73
C GLY A 225 6.48 -11.23 -0.53
N ILE A 226 6.35 -10.46 0.56
CA ILE A 226 5.07 -9.89 0.96
C ILE A 226 4.76 -8.61 0.17
N VAL A 227 3.67 -8.69 -0.59
CA VAL A 227 3.06 -7.58 -1.31
C VAL A 227 1.73 -7.24 -0.66
N ARG A 228 1.55 -5.96 -0.33
CA ARG A 228 0.34 -5.46 0.33
C ARG A 228 -0.61 -4.84 -0.68
N PHE A 229 -1.87 -5.28 -0.65
CA PHE A 229 -2.99 -4.67 -1.35
C PHE A 229 -3.76 -3.78 -0.37
N GLU A 230 -3.78 -2.47 -0.61
CA GLU A 230 -4.47 -1.49 0.22
C GLU A 230 -5.45 -0.67 -0.62
N GLN A 231 -6.66 -0.42 -0.10
CA GLN A 231 -7.62 0.48 -0.72
C GLN A 231 -8.13 1.50 0.29
N LYS A 232 -7.83 2.78 0.05
CA LYS A 232 -8.33 3.90 0.86
C LYS A 232 -9.70 4.33 0.35
N LEU A 233 -10.74 4.00 1.09
CA LEU A 233 -12.13 4.31 0.78
C LEU A 233 -12.51 5.66 1.39
N LYS A 234 -12.68 6.67 0.54
CA LYS A 234 -12.96 8.05 0.97
C LYS A 234 -14.44 8.24 1.30
N SER A 235 -14.74 9.28 2.09
CA SER A 235 -16.10 9.62 2.56
C SER A 235 -17.15 9.60 1.44
N ARG A 236 -16.83 10.19 0.27
CA ARG A 236 -17.76 10.20 -0.88
C ARG A 236 -18.09 8.80 -1.40
N PHE A 237 -17.14 7.86 -1.38
CA PHE A 237 -17.39 6.48 -1.76
C PHE A 237 -18.30 5.80 -0.74
N LEU A 238 -18.02 5.98 0.55
CA LEU A 238 -18.83 5.41 1.62
C LEU A 238 -20.27 5.93 1.56
N GLN A 239 -20.46 7.24 1.35
CA GLN A 239 -21.78 7.85 1.16
C GLN A 239 -22.53 7.26 -0.03
N LYS A 240 -21.85 7.15 -1.19
CA LYS A 240 -22.44 6.58 -2.41
C LYS A 240 -22.85 5.11 -2.24
N LYS A 241 -22.21 4.38 -1.33
CA LYS A 241 -22.47 2.97 -1.04
C LYS A 241 -23.27 2.73 0.23
N SER A 242 -23.76 3.79 0.89
CA SER A 242 -24.49 3.71 2.17
C SER A 242 -23.69 2.98 3.28
N LEU A 243 -22.37 3.15 3.29
CA LEU A 243 -21.43 2.52 4.22
C LEU A 243 -20.98 3.44 5.38
N THR A 244 -21.62 4.60 5.52
CA THR A 244 -21.21 5.63 6.48
C THR A 244 -21.77 5.42 7.88
N TYR A 245 -22.90 4.74 8.05
CA TYR A 245 -23.61 4.70 9.33
C TYR A 245 -23.20 3.45 10.11
N TRP A 246 -22.25 3.59 11.04
CA TRP A 246 -21.75 2.46 11.81
C TRP A 246 -22.89 1.84 12.62
N GLY A 247 -23.12 0.52 12.47
CA GLY A 247 -24.26 -0.18 13.08
C GLY A 247 -25.43 -0.44 12.15
N LEU A 248 -25.63 0.37 11.10
CA LEU A 248 -26.66 0.16 10.07
C LEU A 248 -26.07 -0.30 8.73
N SER A 249 -24.81 0.05 8.45
CA SER A 249 -24.13 -0.27 7.19
C SER A 249 -23.73 -1.74 7.10
N ASP A 250 -24.00 -2.37 5.96
CA ASP A 250 -23.53 -3.72 5.63
C ASP A 250 -22.10 -3.68 5.05
N TYR A 251 -21.11 -4.03 5.89
CA TYR A 251 -19.71 -4.05 5.49
C TYR A 251 -19.29 -5.30 4.70
N SER A 252 -20.17 -6.29 4.49
CA SER A 252 -19.86 -7.46 3.64
C SER A 252 -19.49 -7.04 2.20
N LEU A 253 -20.05 -5.93 1.74
CA LEU A 253 -19.74 -5.31 0.45
C LEU A 253 -18.27 -4.92 0.29
N LEU A 254 -17.57 -4.66 1.40
CA LEU A 254 -16.13 -4.33 1.39
C LEU A 254 -15.28 -5.55 1.04
N ALA A 255 -15.65 -6.73 1.54
CA ALA A 255 -14.93 -7.97 1.23
C ALA A 255 -15.00 -8.25 -0.29
N LYS A 256 -16.20 -8.17 -0.88
CA LYS A 256 -16.39 -8.34 -2.33
C LYS A 256 -15.58 -7.33 -3.15
N LEU A 257 -15.62 -6.06 -2.77
CA LEU A 257 -14.85 -4.99 -3.42
C LEU A 257 -13.34 -5.27 -3.38
N HIS A 258 -12.86 -5.81 -2.27
CA HIS A 258 -11.46 -6.13 -2.07
C HIS A 258 -11.04 -7.38 -2.82
N ASP A 259 -11.88 -8.41 -2.85
CA ASP A 259 -11.61 -9.63 -3.60
C ASP A 259 -11.49 -9.33 -5.10
N ASP A 260 -12.33 -8.45 -5.65
CA ASP A 260 -12.20 -7.96 -7.03
C ASP A 260 -10.83 -7.29 -7.29
N PHE A 261 -10.25 -6.65 -6.27
CA PHE A 261 -8.93 -6.02 -6.36
C PHE A 261 -7.79 -7.04 -6.22
N LEU A 262 -7.95 -8.02 -5.32
CA LEU A 262 -6.98 -9.10 -5.15
C LEU A 262 -6.89 -9.98 -6.39
N ASN A 263 -8.00 -10.18 -7.10
CA ASN A 263 -8.09 -11.01 -8.31
C ASN A 263 -7.56 -10.31 -9.59
N LEU A 264 -6.88 -9.15 -9.47
CA LEU A 264 -6.25 -8.49 -10.62
C LEU A 264 -5.19 -9.38 -11.29
N ASP A 265 -4.49 -10.17 -10.49
CA ASP A 265 -3.48 -11.12 -10.94
C ASP A 265 -4.06 -12.36 -11.63
N LYS A 266 -5.28 -12.81 -11.29
CA LYS A 266 -5.91 -13.97 -11.96
C LYS A 266 -6.10 -13.79 -13.46
N LYS A 267 -6.10 -12.53 -13.94
CA LYS A 267 -6.18 -12.21 -15.37
C LYS A 267 -4.81 -12.21 -16.05
N LEU A 268 -3.73 -12.40 -15.29
CA LEU A 268 -2.35 -12.30 -15.72
C LEU A 268 -1.57 -13.54 -15.31
N SER A 269 -1.00 -14.27 -16.27
CA SER A 269 0.12 -15.15 -15.95
C SER A 269 1.34 -14.27 -15.69
N VAL A 270 1.50 -13.84 -14.43
CA VAL A 270 2.64 -13.00 -14.04
C VAL A 270 3.89 -13.87 -14.01
N ASN A 271 4.80 -13.63 -14.93
CA ASN A 271 6.09 -14.32 -14.98
C ASN A 271 7.18 -13.38 -14.47
N ALA A 272 8.02 -13.87 -13.56
CA ALA A 272 9.32 -13.27 -13.31
C ALA A 272 10.30 -13.81 -14.36
N MET A 273 11.06 -12.91 -14.97
CA MET A 273 12.05 -13.26 -15.97
C MET A 273 13.42 -12.84 -15.48
N ASP A 274 14.31 -13.81 -15.34
CA ASP A 274 15.72 -13.53 -15.12
C ASP A 274 16.36 -13.26 -16.48
N PHE A 275 16.81 -12.02 -16.67
CA PHE A 275 17.52 -11.61 -17.88
C PHE A 275 19.03 -11.72 -17.69
N GLU A 276 19.71 -12.11 -18.75
CA GLU A 276 21.15 -12.14 -18.82
C GLU A 276 21.60 -11.42 -20.09
N THR A 277 22.59 -10.55 -19.96
CA THR A 277 23.22 -9.91 -21.12
C THR A 277 24.09 -10.91 -21.86
N ILE A 278 24.34 -10.67 -23.16
CA ILE A 278 25.29 -11.49 -23.94
C ILE A 278 26.66 -11.58 -23.26
N SER A 279 27.11 -10.49 -22.63
CA SER A 279 28.37 -10.46 -21.86
C SER A 279 28.35 -11.38 -20.64
N GLU A 280 27.29 -11.35 -19.85
CA GLU A 280 27.15 -12.21 -18.67
C GLU A 280 27.09 -13.68 -19.10
N GLN A 281 26.36 -13.99 -20.19
CA GLN A 281 26.27 -15.36 -20.69
C GLN A 281 27.60 -15.89 -21.19
N LEU A 282 28.40 -15.06 -21.85
CA LEU A 282 29.75 -15.45 -22.27
C LEU A 282 30.67 -15.77 -21.07
N LEU A 283 30.51 -15.07 -19.96
CA LEU A 283 31.26 -15.32 -18.73
C LEU A 283 30.76 -16.57 -18.01
N ASN A 284 29.44 -16.67 -17.81
CA ASN A 284 28.81 -17.76 -17.08
C ASN A 284 28.99 -19.11 -17.78
N GLN A 285 29.05 -19.13 -19.11
CA GLN A 285 29.36 -20.34 -19.89
C GLN A 285 30.88 -20.61 -20.04
N GLY A 286 31.74 -19.79 -19.44
CA GLY A 286 33.20 -19.95 -19.55
C GLY A 286 33.75 -19.79 -20.97
N VAL A 287 33.05 -19.03 -21.83
CA VAL A 287 33.49 -18.77 -23.22
C VAL A 287 34.65 -17.78 -23.24
N VAL A 288 34.70 -16.89 -22.26
CA VAL A 288 35.76 -15.88 -22.05
C VAL A 288 36.07 -15.75 -20.57
N ASP A 289 37.33 -15.43 -20.24
CA ASP A 289 37.80 -15.43 -18.85
C ASP A 289 37.68 -14.06 -18.15
N THR A 290 37.39 -12.99 -18.90
CA THR A 290 37.37 -11.62 -18.36
C THR A 290 36.16 -10.82 -18.84
N THR A 291 35.64 -9.95 -17.96
CA THR A 291 34.55 -9.00 -18.27
C THR A 291 34.86 -8.12 -19.47
N ARG A 292 36.11 -7.69 -19.63
CA ARG A 292 36.54 -6.91 -20.79
C ARG A 292 36.35 -7.67 -22.11
N ALA A 293 36.78 -8.93 -22.15
CA ALA A 293 36.63 -9.78 -23.34
C ALA A 293 35.17 -10.10 -23.63
N ALA A 294 34.35 -10.29 -22.58
CA ALA A 294 32.91 -10.48 -22.68
C ALA A 294 32.21 -9.27 -23.29
N ASN A 295 32.44 -8.07 -22.73
CA ASN A 295 31.85 -6.82 -23.21
C ASN A 295 32.27 -6.51 -24.65
N THR A 296 33.54 -6.75 -25.00
CA THR A 296 34.03 -6.55 -26.37
C THR A 296 33.31 -7.50 -27.32
N THR A 297 33.18 -8.78 -26.96
CA THR A 297 32.49 -9.77 -27.81
C THR A 297 30.99 -9.50 -27.91
N ALA A 298 30.34 -9.06 -26.82
CA ALA A 298 28.95 -8.64 -26.82
C ALA A 298 28.71 -7.42 -27.71
N MET A 299 29.65 -6.47 -27.77
CA MET A 299 29.57 -5.31 -28.64
C MET A 299 29.50 -5.69 -30.13
N TYR A 300 30.23 -6.74 -30.57
CA TYR A 300 30.11 -7.25 -31.94
C TYR A 300 28.69 -7.77 -32.23
N ALA A 301 28.04 -8.42 -31.27
CA ALA A 301 26.65 -8.87 -31.42
C ALA A 301 25.65 -7.71 -31.46
N ILE A 302 25.87 -6.65 -30.66
CA ILE A 302 25.04 -5.43 -30.68
C ILE A 302 25.21 -4.68 -32.00
N GLN A 303 26.44 -4.50 -32.47
CA GLN A 303 26.72 -3.89 -33.77
C GLN A 303 26.09 -4.67 -34.92
N TRP A 304 26.20 -6.01 -34.89
CA TRP A 304 25.52 -6.88 -35.83
C TRP A 304 23.99 -6.70 -35.78
N PHE A 305 23.41 -6.60 -34.58
CA PHE A 305 21.98 -6.36 -34.39
C PHE A 305 21.51 -5.02 -34.96
N GLN A 306 22.33 -3.97 -34.83
CA GLN A 306 22.10 -2.66 -35.44
C GLN A 306 22.29 -2.63 -36.96
N GLY A 307 22.66 -3.77 -37.58
CA GLY A 307 22.81 -3.91 -39.02
C GLY A 307 24.22 -3.67 -39.55
N HIS A 308 25.24 -3.54 -38.69
CA HIS A 308 26.63 -3.44 -39.14
C HIS A 308 27.10 -4.75 -39.78
N SER A 309 27.79 -4.61 -40.92
CA SER A 309 28.49 -5.70 -41.59
C SER A 309 29.96 -5.77 -41.15
N PHE A 310 30.50 -6.98 -41.08
CA PHE A 310 31.88 -7.20 -40.67
C PHE A 310 32.70 -7.82 -41.81
N ASP A 311 33.97 -7.45 -41.88
CA ASP A 311 34.95 -8.13 -42.72
C ASP A 311 35.43 -9.42 -42.05
N PHE A 312 34.92 -10.55 -42.53
CA PHE A 312 35.24 -11.87 -42.00
C PHE A 312 36.65 -12.35 -42.33
N ASN A 313 37.45 -11.61 -43.11
CA ASN A 313 38.86 -11.92 -43.31
C ASN A 313 39.71 -11.52 -42.08
N LYS A 314 39.25 -10.54 -41.29
CA LYS A 314 39.95 -10.07 -40.09
C LYS A 314 39.95 -11.13 -38.99
N ARG A 315 41.15 -11.42 -38.45
CA ARG A 315 41.36 -12.42 -37.38
C ARG A 315 40.52 -12.12 -36.12
N GLN A 316 40.38 -10.85 -35.74
CA GLN A 316 39.57 -10.45 -34.58
C GLN A 316 38.08 -10.77 -34.79
N VAL A 317 37.52 -10.45 -35.96
CA VAL A 317 36.12 -10.78 -36.31
C VAL A 317 35.90 -12.29 -36.26
N LYS A 318 36.83 -13.08 -36.81
CA LYS A 318 36.78 -14.56 -36.72
C LYS A 318 36.77 -15.04 -35.27
N SER A 319 37.58 -14.46 -34.40
CA SER A 319 37.65 -14.81 -32.98
C SER A 319 36.35 -14.48 -32.22
N HIS A 320 35.81 -13.28 -32.39
CA HIS A 320 34.56 -12.88 -31.73
C HIS A 320 33.36 -13.66 -32.27
N ARG A 321 33.30 -13.91 -33.58
CA ARG A 321 32.29 -14.80 -34.18
C ARG A 321 32.35 -16.21 -33.57
N ALA A 322 33.54 -16.78 -33.41
CA ALA A 322 33.69 -18.12 -32.82
C ALA A 322 33.20 -18.17 -31.36
N ARG A 323 33.44 -17.11 -30.58
CA ARG A 323 32.91 -16.97 -29.21
C ARG A 323 31.39 -16.84 -29.20
N LEU A 324 30.84 -15.96 -30.04
CA LEU A 324 29.38 -15.74 -30.16
C LEU A 324 28.63 -17.01 -30.62
N ARG A 325 29.25 -17.83 -31.48
CA ARG A 325 28.66 -19.10 -31.92
C ARG A 325 28.46 -20.10 -30.77
N LYS A 326 29.31 -20.06 -29.74
CA LYS A 326 29.16 -20.92 -28.56
C LYS A 326 27.88 -20.61 -27.77
N ILE A 327 27.35 -19.40 -27.88
CA ILE A 327 26.08 -18.97 -27.28
C ILE A 327 24.95 -18.86 -28.33
N GLY A 328 25.12 -19.45 -29.51
CA GLY A 328 24.08 -19.53 -30.55
C GLY A 328 23.93 -18.29 -31.44
N ILE A 329 24.87 -17.34 -31.40
CA ILE A 329 24.83 -16.12 -32.22
C ILE A 329 25.84 -16.22 -33.37
N ASP A 330 25.38 -16.12 -34.62
CA ASP A 330 26.26 -16.08 -35.79
C ASP A 330 26.16 -14.76 -36.55
N ILE A 331 27.11 -13.86 -36.26
CA ILE A 331 27.18 -12.52 -36.86
C ILE A 331 27.50 -12.51 -38.37
N ALA A 332 27.79 -13.66 -38.98
CA ALA A 332 27.93 -13.78 -40.44
C ALA A 332 26.61 -13.95 -41.18
N GLN A 333 25.54 -14.33 -40.46
CA GLN A 333 24.20 -14.41 -41.03
C GLN A 333 23.53 -13.05 -40.99
N LYS A 334 22.49 -12.87 -41.82
CA LYS A 334 21.65 -11.67 -41.72
C LYS A 334 20.91 -11.68 -40.39
N CYS A 335 21.01 -10.60 -39.62
CA CYS A 335 20.27 -10.46 -38.38
C CYS A 335 18.77 -10.42 -38.65
N ASN A 336 18.02 -11.33 -38.02
CA ASN A 336 16.56 -11.25 -37.98
C ASN A 336 16.13 -10.47 -36.74
N ILE A 337 15.96 -9.15 -36.91
CA ILE A 337 15.61 -8.20 -35.84
C ILE A 337 14.29 -8.59 -35.14
N SER A 338 13.37 -9.27 -35.84
CA SER A 338 12.10 -9.72 -35.24
C SER A 338 12.24 -10.88 -34.24
N LYS A 339 13.38 -11.59 -34.25
CA LYS A 339 13.63 -12.78 -33.43
C LYS A 339 14.83 -12.64 -32.49
N PHE A 340 15.78 -11.77 -32.81
CA PHE A 340 16.99 -11.60 -32.01
C PHE A 340 16.77 -10.52 -30.94
N SER A 341 17.07 -10.86 -29.68
CA SER A 341 17.15 -9.92 -28.57
C SER A 341 18.58 -9.91 -28.03
N PRO A 342 19.21 -8.74 -27.80
CA PRO A 342 20.52 -8.65 -27.16
C PRO A 342 20.50 -9.01 -25.67
N VAL A 343 19.30 -9.23 -25.12
CA VAL A 343 19.06 -9.72 -23.76
C VAL A 343 18.46 -11.11 -23.87
N ILE A 344 19.09 -12.08 -23.20
CA ILE A 344 18.73 -13.49 -23.26
C ILE A 344 17.95 -13.83 -21.99
N VAL A 345 16.80 -14.48 -22.17
CA VAL A 345 15.96 -14.92 -21.06
C VAL A 345 16.57 -16.20 -20.50
N LYS A 346 17.07 -16.14 -19.26
CA LYS A 346 17.74 -17.25 -18.59
C LYS A 346 16.72 -18.22 -18.01
N ASN A 347 15.75 -17.68 -17.27
CA ASN A 347 14.64 -18.42 -16.68
C ASN A 347 13.37 -17.58 -16.80
N VAL A 348 12.27 -18.26 -17.12
CA VAL A 348 10.93 -17.75 -16.93
C VAL A 348 10.32 -18.57 -15.82
N ARG A 349 9.98 -17.92 -14.70
CA ARG A 349 9.28 -18.58 -13.59
C ARG A 349 7.92 -17.93 -13.41
N GLU A 350 6.89 -18.75 -13.34
CA GLU A 350 5.56 -18.28 -12.98
C GLU A 350 5.56 -17.87 -11.50
N ILE A 351 5.06 -16.67 -11.21
CA ILE A 351 4.96 -16.19 -9.83
C ILE A 351 3.74 -16.83 -9.20
N ILE A 352 3.97 -17.75 -8.26
CA ILE A 352 2.90 -18.38 -7.50
C ILE A 352 2.48 -17.44 -6.37
N VAL A 353 1.23 -16.96 -6.45
CA VAL A 353 0.63 -16.11 -5.43
C VAL A 353 -0.10 -16.97 -4.40
N SER A 354 0.21 -16.76 -3.13
CA SER A 354 -0.39 -17.48 -2.01
C SER A 354 -0.90 -16.55 -0.91
N GLU A 355 -1.72 -17.09 -0.02
CA GLU A 355 -2.12 -16.36 1.19
C GLU A 355 -0.96 -16.22 2.16
N CYS A 356 -0.90 -15.08 2.84
CA CYS A 356 0.15 -14.77 3.81
C CYS A 356 -0.14 -15.47 5.15
N VAL A 357 0.75 -16.37 5.56
CA VAL A 357 0.64 -17.14 6.81
C VAL A 357 1.21 -16.36 7.98
N ILE A 358 0.43 -16.14 9.03
CA ILE A 358 0.88 -15.39 10.21
C ILE A 358 1.92 -16.23 10.98
N PRO A 359 3.16 -15.74 11.21
CA PRO A 359 4.15 -16.44 12.02
C PRO A 359 3.72 -16.60 13.48
N ASP A 360 4.14 -17.69 14.13
CA ASP A 360 3.76 -17.98 15.53
C ASP A 360 4.28 -16.92 16.52
N TRP A 361 5.44 -16.35 16.24
CA TRP A 361 6.04 -15.29 17.07
C TRP A 361 5.38 -13.92 16.87
N TYR A 362 4.48 -13.76 15.89
CA TYR A 362 3.88 -12.47 15.56
C TYR A 362 2.90 -11.98 16.63
N LYS A 363 3.10 -10.75 17.12
CA LYS A 363 2.25 -10.15 18.16
C LYS A 363 0.96 -9.60 17.54
N LYS A 364 -0.12 -10.40 17.53
CA LYS A 364 -1.44 -10.04 16.98
C LYS A 364 -2.10 -8.88 17.74
N PRO A 365 -3.02 -8.11 17.10
CA PRO A 365 -3.76 -7.07 17.80
C PRO A 365 -4.73 -7.66 18.83
N VAL A 366 -4.76 -7.08 20.02
CA VAL A 366 -5.68 -7.47 21.09
C VAL A 366 -6.79 -6.44 21.17
N TYR A 367 -8.02 -6.85 20.86
CA TYR A 367 -9.21 -6.00 20.91
C TYR A 367 -10.38 -6.63 21.68
N LEU A 368 -10.25 -7.89 22.10
CA LEU A 368 -11.16 -8.51 23.05
C LEU A 368 -10.44 -8.46 24.39
N LYS A 369 -10.73 -7.44 25.21
CA LYS A 369 -10.41 -7.51 26.63
C LYS A 369 -11.57 -8.26 27.29
N ALA A 370 -11.27 -9.32 28.05
CA ALA A 370 -12.26 -9.86 28.99
C ALA A 370 -12.62 -8.71 29.93
N VAL A 371 -13.90 -8.34 29.94
CA VAL A 371 -14.46 -7.41 30.93
C VAL A 371 -14.63 -8.15 32.23
#